data_AF-A0A9W3VFM4-F1
#
_entry.id   AF-A0A9W3VFM4-F1
#
_cell.length_a   1.000
_cell.length_b   1.000
_cell.length_c   1.000
_cell.angle_alpha   90.00
_cell.angle_beta   90.00
_cell.angle_gamma   90.00
#
_symmetry.space_group_name_H-M   'P 1'
#
loop_
_entity.id
_entity.type
_entity.pdbx_description
1 polymer ?
#
loop_
_entity_poly.entity_id
_entity_poly.type
_entity_poly.pdbx_seq_one_letter_code
_entity_poly.pdbx_strand_id
1 'polypeptide(L)' 'MGEKAEPKMVPMASDGWNKEKQCVEFQLLINEEIYVMPVYEKDVKGMGQFFWLRKNNLIK' A
#
# COMPACT_ATOMS: atom_id res chain seq x y z
N MET A 1 -31.82 10.38 4.71
CA MET A 1 -31.02 10.45 3.46
C MET A 1 -29.62 10.03 3.84
N GLY A 2 -29.17 8.86 3.39
CA GLY A 2 -27.81 8.41 3.67
C GLY A 2 -26.87 9.24 2.83
N GLU A 3 -26.14 10.16 3.44
CA GLU A 3 -25.05 10.87 2.79
C GLU A 3 -24.13 9.80 2.18
N LYS A 4 -23.99 9.82 0.85
CA LYS A 4 -22.95 9.04 0.20
C LYS A 4 -21.65 9.64 0.70
N ALA A 5 -20.99 8.95 1.63
CA ALA A 5 -19.66 9.31 2.08
C ALA A 5 -18.76 9.32 0.84
N GLU A 6 -18.41 10.51 0.36
CA GLU A 6 -17.43 10.62 -0.70
C GLU A 6 -16.13 9.99 -0.21
N PRO A 7 -15.45 9.18 -1.04
CA PRO A 7 -14.17 8.60 -0.65
C PRO A 7 -13.21 9.73 -0.28
N LYS A 8 -12.90 9.86 1.01
CA LYS A 8 -11.90 10.84 1.46
C LYS A 8 -10.55 10.36 0.95
N MET A 9 -9.94 11.12 0.04
CA MET A 9 -8.58 10.80 -0.40
C MET A 9 -7.64 10.94 0.79
N VAL A 10 -7.02 9.83 1.17
CA VAL A 10 -6.00 9.80 2.22
C VAL A 10 -4.64 10.04 1.56
N PRO A 11 -3.89 11.07 1.95
CA PRO A 11 -2.56 11.28 1.42
C PRO A 11 -1.67 10.09 1.81
N MET A 12 -1.11 9.43 0.79
CA MET A 12 -0.07 8.44 0.96
C MET A 12 1.23 9.19 1.26
N ALA A 13 1.76 9.02 2.46
CA ALA A 13 3.00 9.65 2.89
C ALA A 13 4.22 8.95 2.30
N SER A 14 4.18 7.61 2.20
CA SER A 14 5.23 6.81 1.55
C SER A 14 4.77 5.37 1.30
N ASP A 15 5.53 4.64 0.49
CA ASP A 15 5.47 3.18 0.37
C ASP A 15 6.85 2.56 0.58
N GLY A 16 6.90 1.37 1.19
CA GLY A 16 8.15 0.66 1.47
C GLY A 16 8.02 -0.85 1.26
N TRP A 17 9.04 -1.47 0.67
CA TRP A 17 9.10 -2.93 0.55
C TRP A 17 9.58 -3.57 1.87
N ASN A 18 8.70 -4.33 2.52
CA ASN A 18 9.04 -5.13 3.69
C ASN A 18 9.54 -6.51 3.24
N LYS A 19 10.85 -6.76 3.42
CA LYS A 19 11.50 -8.03 3.02
C LYS A 19 11.10 -9.21 3.90
N GLU A 20 10.84 -9.00 5.19
CA GLU A 20 10.48 -10.08 6.11
C GLU A 20 9.06 -10.58 5.82
N LYS A 21 8.13 -9.64 5.61
CA LYS A 21 6.73 -9.95 5.33
C LYS A 21 6.42 -10.16 3.85
N GLN A 22 7.38 -9.86 2.97
CA GLN A 22 7.22 -9.93 1.51
C GLN A 22 6.00 -9.14 1.01
N CYS A 23 5.83 -7.91 1.51
CA CYS A 23 4.71 -7.04 1.19
C CYS A 23 5.16 -5.58 0.98
N VAL A 24 4.29 -4.79 0.35
CA VAL A 24 4.43 -3.32 0.34
C VAL A 24 3.71 -2.79 1.58
N GLU A 25 4.37 -1.96 2.35
CA GLU A 25 3.76 -1.22 3.46
C GLU A 25 3.47 0.20 3.00
N PHE A 26 2.19 0.54 2.87
CA PHE A 26 1.75 1.91 2.60
C PHE A 26 1.64 2.68 3.92
N GLN A 27 2.33 3.81 4.00
CA GLN A 27 2.16 4.76 5.09
C GLN A 27 1.12 5.79 4.69
N LEU A 28 0.02 5.80 5.41
CA LEU A 28 -1.13 6.67 5.20
C LEU A 28 -1.15 7.74 6.29
N LEU A 29 -1.22 9.01 5.91
CA LEU A 29 -1.38 10.11 6.86
C LEU A 29 -2.86 10.42 7.03
N ILE A 30 -3.44 10.02 8.17
CA ILE A 30 -4.85 10.22 8.49
C ILE A 30 -4.93 11.02 9.78
N ASN A 31 -5.58 12.19 9.73
CA ASN A 31 -5.73 13.06 10.91
C ASN A 31 -4.39 13.34 11.62
N GLU A 32 -3.33 13.63 10.84
CA GLU A 32 -1.97 13.90 11.33
C GLU A 32 -1.26 12.69 11.99
N GLU A 33 -1.85 11.49 11.93
CA GLU A 33 -1.26 10.24 12.40
C GLU A 33 -0.83 9.33 11.23
N ILE A 34 0.22 8.55 11.43
CA ILE A 34 0.73 7.59 10.44
C ILE A 34 0.13 6.21 10.69
N TYR A 35 -0.58 5.69 9.69
CA TYR A 35 -1.11 4.33 9.66
C TYR A 35 -0.34 3.50 8.64
N VAL A 36 0.09 2.30 9.02
CA VAL A 36 0.80 1.38 8.12
C VAL A 36 -0.14 0.29 7.63
N MET A 37 -0.36 0.24 6.32
CA MET A 37 -1.20 -0.75 5.67
C MET A 37 -0.34 -1.71 4.84
N PRO A 38 -0.20 -2.99 5.24
CA PRO A 38 0.50 -3.98 4.43
C PRO A 38 -0.39 -4.43 3.26
N VAL A 39 0.21 -4.51 2.07
CA VAL A 39 -0.44 -4.99 0.85
C VAL A 39 0.37 -6.15 0.29
N TYR A 40 -0.27 -7.32 0.26
CA TYR A 40 0.34 -8.54 -0.24
C TYR A 40 -0.06 -8.77 -1.70
N GLU A 41 0.79 -9.48 -2.43
CA GLU A 41 0.55 -9.84 -3.83
C GLU A 41 -0.79 -10.56 -4.04
N LYS A 42 -1.17 -11.44 -3.09
CA LYS A 42 -2.44 -12.19 -3.13
C LYS A 42 -3.68 -11.29 -3.05
N ASP A 43 -3.54 -10.09 -2.48
CA ASP A 43 -4.65 -9.17 -2.22
C ASP A 43 -4.89 -8.24 -3.42
N VAL A 44 -3.94 -8.14 -4.36
CA VAL A 44 -4.06 -7.24 -5.52
C VAL A 44 -3.88 -8.00 -6.83
N LYS A 45 -5.01 -8.22 -7.51
CA LYS A 45 -5.02 -8.81 -8.85
C LYS A 45 -4.33 -7.87 -9.84
N GLY A 46 -3.42 -8.42 -10.66
CA GLY A 46 -2.72 -7.69 -11.72
C GLY A 46 -1.38 -7.06 -11.31
N MET A 47 -1.00 -7.10 -10.03
CA MET A 47 0.28 -6.55 -9.57
C MET A 47 1.42 -7.58 -9.43
N GLY A 48 1.22 -8.84 -9.84
CA GLY A 48 2.23 -9.90 -9.69
C GLY A 48 3.60 -9.53 -10.26
N GLN A 49 3.64 -8.90 -11.44
CA GLN A 49 4.91 -8.46 -12.04
C GLN A 49 5.61 -7.40 -11.18
N PHE A 50 4.87 -6.47 -10.59
CA PHE A 50 5.44 -5.45 -9.69
C PHE A 50 6.05 -6.11 -8.43
N PHE A 51 5.31 -7.02 -7.79
CA PHE A 51 5.81 -7.77 -6.64
C PHE A 51 7.03 -8.62 -6.99
N TRP A 52 7.03 -9.28 -8.15
CA TRP A 52 8.17 -10.04 -8.63
C TRP A 52 9.41 -9.17 -8.85
N LEU A 53 9.26 -7.99 -9.47
CA LEU A 53 10.37 -7.03 -9.66
C LEU A 53 10.92 -6.55 -8.31
N ARG A 54 10.05 -6.21 -7.35
CA ARG A 54 10.44 -5.82 -5.98
C ARG A 54 11.20 -6.92 -5.23
N LYS A 55 10.66 -8.16 -5.25
CA LYS A 55 11.27 -9.34 -4.61
C LYS A 55 12.70 -9.59 -5.09
N ASN A 56 12.93 -9.39 -6.39
CA ASN A 56 14.24 -9.55 -7.02
C ASN A 56 15.11 -8.29 -6.98
N ASN A 57 14.69 -7.23 -6.26
CA ASN A 57 15.35 -5.92 -6.19
C ASN A 57 15.61 -5.28 -7.56
N LEU A 58 14.76 -5.57 -8.55
CA LEU A 58 14.86 -5.04 -9.91
C LEU A 58 14.27 -3.62 -10.02
N ILE A 59 13.45 -3.21 -9.05
CA ILE A 59 12.91 -1.85 -8.92
C ILE A 59 12.99 -1.38 -7.46
N LYS A 60 13.16 -0.07 -7.28
CA LYS A 60 13.23 0.62 -5.98
C LYS A 60 11.92 1.25 -5.57
#